data_AF-A0A1H8J2J3-F1
#
_entry.id   AF-A0A1H8J2J3-F1
#
_cell.length_a   1.000
_cell.length_b   1.000
_cell.length_c   1.000
_cell.angle_alpha   90.00
_cell.angle_beta   90.00
_cell.angle_gamma   90.00
#
_symmetry.space_group_name_H-M   'P 1'
#
loop_
_entity.id
_entity.type
_entity.pdbx_description
1 polymer ?
#
loop_
_entity_poly.entity_id
_entity_poly.type
_entity_poly.pdbx_seq_one_letter_code
_entity_poly.pdbx_strand_id
1 'polypeptide(L)'
;MKTVFIAFLLSLPFHLFAQEFWTGTKNTTSSISRDGTTSFGYMQIRTSTPLYATIIEHTFTSGDLYIRSTLAGTTNTGNLILNDGNGKVGIGTASPQAKLSVNGNILAKEIKIKTDISVPDYVFKADYKLPSLEEIAEYINRNGHLPEVQSAVEVKQDGLDLAAMNLLLLKKVEELTLHLIAKEKDIKTIQESYDGILVRLMALENKL
;
A
#
# COMPACT_ATOMS: atom_id res chain seq x y z
N MET A 1 29.12 35.05 47.36
CA MET A 1 28.98 34.63 48.77
C MET A 1 27.50 34.49 49.06
N LYS A 2 27.07 33.35 49.61
CA LYS A 2 25.67 33.02 49.85
C LYS A 2 25.05 33.97 50.88
N THR A 3 23.94 34.62 50.55
CA THR A 3 22.96 35.09 51.52
C THR A 3 21.60 35.18 50.83
N VAL A 4 20.70 34.26 51.18
CA VAL A 4 19.28 34.32 50.79
C VAL A 4 18.55 34.83 52.02
N PHE A 5 17.89 35.98 51.91
CA PHE A 5 16.99 36.50 52.93
C PHE A 5 15.62 35.84 52.74
N ILE A 6 15.15 35.10 53.74
CA ILE A 6 13.76 34.62 53.82
C ILE A 6 13.07 35.50 54.87
N ALA A 7 12.18 36.39 54.43
CA ALA A 7 11.29 37.16 55.30
C ALA A 7 9.94 36.44 55.37
N PHE A 8 9.53 36.01 56.57
CA PHE A 8 8.19 35.48 56.83
C PHE A 8 7.28 36.60 57.35
N LEU A 9 6.19 36.88 56.62
CA LEU A 9 5.06 37.68 57.10
C LEU A 9 3.81 36.79 57.02
N LEU A 10 3.17 36.58 58.17
CA LEU A 10 1.92 35.82 58.31
C LEU A 10 0.76 36.53 57.60
N SER A 11 0.07 35.83 56.71
CA SER A 11 -1.39 35.58 56.70
C SER A 11 -1.91 35.32 55.28
N LEU A 12 -2.76 34.29 55.15
CA LEU A 12 -3.44 33.72 53.96
C LEU A 12 -2.74 32.51 53.29
N PRO A 13 -3.49 31.47 52.86
CA PRO A 13 -2.92 30.24 52.32
C PRO A 13 -2.62 30.40 50.84
N PHE A 14 -1.49 31.01 50.49
CA PHE A 14 -0.97 30.95 49.12
C PHE A 14 -0.01 29.76 48.99
N HIS A 15 -0.36 28.82 48.12
CA HIS A 15 0.53 27.72 47.74
C HIS A 15 1.71 28.30 46.93
N LEU A 16 2.91 28.27 47.51
CA LEU A 16 4.14 28.69 46.85
C LEU A 16 4.67 27.55 45.98
N PHE A 17 4.48 27.62 44.65
CA PHE A 17 5.14 26.68 43.73
C PHE A 17 6.53 27.21 43.37
N ALA A 18 7.57 26.59 43.91
CA ALA A 18 8.94 26.78 43.42
C ALA A 18 9.18 25.84 42.24
N GLN A 19 9.44 26.39 41.05
CA GLN A 19 9.91 25.62 39.89
C GLN A 19 11.40 25.94 39.68
N GLU A 20 12.28 25.01 40.01
CA GLU A 20 13.73 25.15 39.81
C GLU A 20 14.09 24.91 38.34
N PHE A 21 14.64 25.93 37.66
CA PHE A 21 15.30 25.78 36.36
C PHE A 21 16.80 25.56 36.59
N TRP A 22 17.28 24.34 36.32
CA TRP A 22 18.68 23.96 36.51
C TRP A 22 19.56 24.55 35.38
N THR A 23 20.55 25.37 35.72
CA THR A 23 21.56 25.87 34.78
C THR A 23 22.89 25.17 35.03
N GLY A 24 23.23 24.16 34.22
CA GLY A 24 24.50 23.42 34.31
C GLY A 24 25.09 23.12 32.93
N THR A 25 26.43 23.16 32.81
CA THR A 25 27.19 23.25 31.55
C THR A 25 27.27 21.95 30.72
N LYS A 26 26.76 20.82 31.22
CA LYS A 26 26.47 19.62 30.41
C LYS A 26 25.27 18.91 31.02
N ASN A 27 24.08 19.06 30.45
CA ASN A 27 22.92 18.19 30.68
C ASN A 27 21.78 18.53 29.71
N THR A 28 21.14 17.49 29.21
CA THR A 28 19.87 17.47 28.50
C THR A 28 18.85 18.41 29.12
N THR A 29 18.44 19.47 28.42
CA THR A 29 17.32 20.30 28.86
C THR A 29 16.02 19.56 28.55
N SER A 30 15.43 18.92 29.56
CA SER A 30 14.11 18.34 29.46
C SER A 30 13.18 19.01 30.46
N SER A 31 12.55 20.14 30.08
CA SER A 31 11.50 20.71 30.92
C SER A 31 10.24 19.85 30.76
N ILE A 32 9.86 19.12 31.80
CA ILE A 32 8.55 18.47 31.92
C ILE A 32 7.68 19.45 32.72
N SER A 33 6.74 20.13 32.05
CA SER A 33 5.72 20.94 32.74
C SER A 33 4.54 20.04 33.10
N ARG A 34 4.07 20.14 34.35
CA ARG A 34 2.84 19.53 34.85
C ARG A 34 2.15 20.58 35.72
N ASP A 35 1.41 21.51 35.13
CA ASP A 35 0.63 22.50 35.89
C ASP A 35 -0.69 21.93 36.44
N GLY A 36 -0.93 20.63 36.28
CA GLY A 36 -1.86 19.88 37.11
C GLY A 36 -3.32 20.33 37.04
N THR A 37 -3.74 21.06 35.99
CA THR A 37 -5.16 21.45 35.87
C THR A 37 -5.86 20.96 34.59
N THR A 38 -5.15 20.34 33.63
CA THR A 38 -5.68 19.30 32.74
C THR A 38 -4.54 18.38 32.27
N SER A 39 -4.85 17.11 32.02
CA SER A 39 -3.90 16.00 31.87
C SER A 39 -3.01 16.07 30.61
N PHE A 40 -1.89 16.81 30.65
CA PHE A 40 -0.82 16.76 29.65
C PHE A 40 0.57 16.78 30.32
N GLY A 41 1.48 15.93 29.86
CA GLY A 41 2.89 15.93 30.26
C GLY A 41 3.77 15.74 29.03
N TYR A 42 4.59 16.75 28.71
CA TYR A 42 5.55 16.65 27.60
C TYR A 42 6.89 16.12 28.09
N MET A 43 7.45 15.13 27.39
CA MET A 43 8.84 14.71 27.53
C MET A 43 9.70 15.34 26.42
N GLN A 44 10.65 16.18 26.81
CA GLN A 44 11.71 16.68 25.93
C GLN A 44 12.97 15.82 26.12
N ILE A 45 13.71 15.47 25.06
CA ILE A 45 15.05 14.87 25.17
C ILE A 45 16.01 15.69 24.29
N ARG A 46 16.95 16.42 24.90
CA ARG A 46 18.05 17.13 24.19
C ARG A 46 19.40 16.48 24.46
N THR A 47 20.31 16.49 23.50
CA THR A 47 21.73 16.22 23.76
C THR A 47 22.58 17.38 23.25
N SER A 48 23.51 17.87 24.08
CA SER A 48 24.60 18.75 23.62
C SER A 48 25.66 17.89 22.97
N THR A 49 26.01 18.24 21.73
CA THR A 49 27.00 17.64 20.83
C THR A 49 27.58 16.24 21.12
N PRO A 50 27.49 15.33 20.12
CA PRO A 50 26.80 15.53 18.83
C PRO A 50 25.30 15.24 19.05
N LEU A 51 24.49 16.28 19.30
CA LEU A 51 23.56 16.91 18.34
C LEU A 51 22.52 15.94 17.81
N TYR A 52 21.41 15.71 18.54
CA TYR A 52 20.01 15.56 18.04
C TYR A 52 19.07 15.51 19.26
N ALA A 53 17.89 16.14 19.17
CA ALA A 53 16.86 16.11 20.20
C ALA A 53 15.59 15.45 19.65
N THR A 54 15.05 14.45 20.35
CA THR A 54 13.83 13.73 19.97
C THR A 54 12.69 14.14 20.92
N ILE A 55 11.54 14.56 20.37
CA ILE A 55 10.32 14.92 21.12
C ILE A 55 9.25 13.86 20.80
N ILE A 56 8.59 13.27 21.82
CA ILE A 56 7.55 12.23 21.71
C ILE A 56 6.39 12.57 22.67
N GLU A 57 5.15 12.59 22.17
CA GLU A 57 3.92 12.99 22.91
C GLU A 57 2.78 11.94 22.75
N HIS A 58 1.87 11.86 23.75
CA HIS A 58 0.69 10.98 23.78
C HIS A 58 -0.46 11.58 24.62
N THR A 59 -1.72 11.48 24.16
CA THR A 59 -2.93 11.74 24.98
C THR A 59 -4.10 10.78 24.70
N PHE A 60 -4.98 10.63 25.69
CA PHE A 60 -5.91 9.49 25.84
C PHE A 60 -7.15 9.53 24.92
N THR A 61 -7.27 8.48 24.09
CA THR A 61 -8.35 7.46 24.06
C THR A 61 -7.96 6.31 23.10
N SER A 62 -6.95 6.53 22.23
CA SER A 62 -6.54 5.60 21.16
C SER A 62 -5.07 5.15 21.18
N GLY A 63 -4.17 5.80 21.92
CA GLY A 63 -2.80 5.26 22.03
C GLY A 63 -1.75 5.80 21.04
N ASP A 64 -2.14 6.71 20.14
CA ASP A 64 -1.41 6.95 18.91
C ASP A 64 -0.33 8.05 18.98
N LEU A 65 0.82 7.80 18.35
CA LEU A 65 1.91 8.77 18.17
C LEU A 65 1.67 9.57 16.89
N TYR A 66 1.46 10.88 17.04
CA TYR A 66 1.24 11.80 15.94
C TYR A 66 2.57 12.42 15.50
N ILE A 67 3.04 12.10 14.30
CA ILE A 67 4.13 12.83 13.64
C ILE A 67 3.53 13.47 12.38
N ARG A 68 3.29 14.78 12.45
CA ARG A 68 2.71 15.56 11.36
C ARG A 68 3.36 16.94 11.28
N SER A 69 3.49 17.46 10.07
CA SER A 69 3.77 18.89 9.82
C SER A 69 2.46 19.55 9.43
N THR A 70 2.14 20.75 9.92
CA THR A 70 0.93 21.49 9.51
C THR A 70 1.23 22.98 9.42
N LEU A 71 0.64 23.65 8.43
CA LEU A 71 0.75 25.10 8.28
C LEU A 71 -0.19 25.79 9.30
N ALA A 72 0.35 26.70 10.12
CA ALA A 72 -0.37 27.35 11.20
C ALA A 72 -1.66 28.04 10.71
N GLY A 73 -2.78 27.79 11.40
CA GLY A 73 -4.09 28.35 11.06
C GLY A 73 -4.79 27.69 9.86
N THR A 74 -4.26 26.57 9.35
CA THR A 74 -4.87 25.81 8.24
C THR A 74 -5.12 24.36 8.64
N THR A 75 -5.96 23.66 7.87
CA THR A 75 -6.13 22.20 7.95
C THR A 75 -5.15 21.44 7.05
N ASN A 76 -4.20 22.12 6.42
CA ASN A 76 -3.24 21.50 5.50
C ASN A 76 -2.14 20.80 6.30
N THR A 77 -2.14 19.47 6.25
CA THR A 77 -1.11 18.60 6.82
C THR A 77 -0.06 18.24 5.75
N GLY A 78 1.21 18.22 6.14
CA GLY A 78 2.37 18.07 5.26
C GLY A 78 2.66 16.62 4.81
N ASN A 79 3.83 16.44 4.19
CA ASN A 79 4.17 15.29 3.33
C ASN A 79 4.22 13.90 4.01
N LEU A 80 4.25 13.81 5.34
CA LEU A 80 4.18 12.56 6.08
C LEU A 80 3.18 12.72 7.22
N ILE A 81 2.15 11.88 7.19
CA ILE A 81 1.12 11.80 8.24
C ILE A 81 1.26 10.46 8.90
N LEU A 82 1.67 10.48 10.16
CA LEU A 82 1.59 9.33 11.05
C LEU A 82 0.41 9.55 11.98
N ASN A 83 -0.70 8.94 11.57
CA ASN A 83 -2.01 8.87 12.21
C ASN A 83 -2.79 10.19 12.30
N ASP A 84 -3.94 10.30 11.63
CA ASP A 84 -4.88 11.41 11.78
C ASP A 84 -6.31 10.86 11.99
N GLY A 85 -6.47 10.07 13.06
CA GLY A 85 -7.77 9.63 13.61
C GLY A 85 -8.16 8.16 13.43
N ASN A 86 -7.45 7.37 12.60
CA ASN A 86 -7.81 5.96 12.28
C ASN A 86 -6.60 5.01 12.03
N GLY A 87 -5.39 5.41 12.45
CA GLY A 87 -4.18 4.60 12.26
C GLY A 87 -3.77 4.45 10.80
N LYS A 88 -3.84 5.54 10.03
CA LYS A 88 -3.41 5.59 8.62
C LYS A 88 -2.08 6.31 8.46
N VAL A 89 -1.32 5.93 7.43
CA VAL A 89 -0.08 6.57 7.00
C VAL A 89 -0.28 7.20 5.62
N GLY A 90 -0.08 8.51 5.53
CA GLY A 90 -0.08 9.24 4.25
C GLY A 90 1.32 9.71 3.89
N ILE A 91 1.79 9.42 2.69
CA ILE A 91 3.03 9.96 2.11
C ILE A 91 2.65 10.80 0.89
N GLY A 92 2.89 12.11 0.94
CA GLY A 92 2.50 13.05 -0.11
C GLY A 92 0.98 13.31 -0.22
N THR A 93 0.18 12.86 0.76
CA THR A 93 -1.28 13.06 0.79
C THR A 93 -1.79 13.33 2.20
N ALA A 94 -2.73 14.27 2.31
CA ALA A 94 -3.46 14.59 3.53
C ALA A 94 -4.69 13.69 3.78
N SER A 95 -5.10 12.92 2.76
CA SER A 95 -6.34 12.14 2.80
C SER A 95 -6.05 10.69 2.40
N PRO A 96 -5.39 9.90 3.27
CA PRO A 96 -5.07 8.51 2.98
C PRO A 96 -6.35 7.68 2.81
N GLN A 97 -6.47 7.03 1.65
CA GLN A 97 -7.61 6.19 1.27
C GLN A 97 -7.48 4.77 1.83
N ALA A 98 -6.27 4.33 2.17
CA ALA A 98 -5.96 3.03 2.78
C ALA A 98 -5.09 3.18 4.03
N LYS A 99 -4.72 2.07 4.68
CA LYS A 99 -3.80 2.08 5.84
C LYS A 99 -2.45 2.70 5.51
N LEU A 100 -1.97 2.51 4.28
CA LEU A 100 -0.86 3.24 3.68
C LEU A 100 -1.34 3.83 2.36
N SER A 101 -1.16 5.14 2.17
CA SER A 101 -1.42 5.81 0.90
C SER A 101 -0.22 6.65 0.50
N VAL A 102 0.24 6.47 -0.72
CA VAL A 102 1.39 7.18 -1.29
C VAL A 102 0.92 7.93 -2.52
N ASN A 103 1.02 9.25 -2.51
CA ASN A 103 0.80 10.08 -3.69
C ASN A 103 2.16 10.36 -4.35
N GLY A 104 2.64 9.39 -5.12
CA GLY A 104 3.94 9.42 -5.76
C GLY A 104 4.47 8.03 -6.06
N ASN A 105 5.73 7.95 -6.46
CA ASN A 105 6.37 6.69 -6.81
C ASN A 105 6.85 5.93 -5.58
N ILE A 106 6.68 4.60 -5.59
CA ILE A 106 7.27 3.68 -4.62
C ILE A 106 8.41 2.95 -5.32
N LEU A 107 9.65 3.20 -4.88
CA LEU A 107 10.81 2.42 -5.30
C LEU A 107 11.07 1.34 -4.24
N ALA A 108 10.89 0.07 -4.62
CA ALA A 108 11.10 -1.07 -3.76
C ALA A 108 12.01 -2.10 -4.44
N LYS A 109 12.84 -2.80 -3.66
CA LYS A 109 13.63 -3.92 -4.17
C LYS A 109 12.76 -5.16 -4.42
N GLU A 110 11.74 -5.35 -3.59
CA GLU A 110 10.80 -6.47 -3.67
C GLU A 110 9.47 -6.07 -3.03
N ILE A 111 8.35 -6.56 -3.59
CA ILE A 111 7.01 -6.42 -3.03
C ILE A 111 6.40 -7.82 -2.97
N LYS A 112 6.06 -8.29 -1.77
CA LYS A 112 5.31 -9.53 -1.56
C LYS A 112 3.87 -9.17 -1.18
N ILE A 113 2.92 -9.57 -2.01
CA ILE A 113 1.50 -9.32 -1.75
C ILE A 113 0.89 -10.62 -1.25
N LYS A 114 0.36 -10.61 -0.03
CA LYS A 114 -0.45 -11.71 0.50
C LYS A 114 -1.90 -11.38 0.23
N THR A 115 -2.55 -12.19 -0.59
CA THR A 115 -3.99 -12.09 -0.84
C THR A 115 -4.65 -13.40 -0.46
N ASP A 116 -5.93 -13.34 -0.14
CA ASP A 116 -6.76 -14.54 0.06
C ASP A 116 -7.33 -15.07 -1.27
N ILE A 117 -6.82 -14.56 -2.40
CA ILE A 117 -7.26 -14.94 -3.74
C ILE A 117 -6.53 -16.23 -4.15
N SER A 118 -7.31 -17.22 -4.62
CA SER A 118 -6.77 -18.48 -5.12
C SER A 118 -5.95 -18.28 -6.40
N VAL A 119 -4.82 -18.98 -6.49
CA VAL A 119 -4.06 -19.15 -7.75
C VAL A 119 -4.97 -19.85 -8.78
N PRO A 120 -4.94 -19.44 -10.06
CA PRO A 120 -5.88 -19.90 -11.08
C PRO A 120 -5.71 -21.34 -11.59
N ASP A 121 -5.02 -22.23 -10.88
CA ASP A 121 -4.83 -23.66 -11.25
C ASP A 121 -6.14 -24.42 -11.56
N TYR A 122 -7.29 -23.88 -11.14
CA TYR A 122 -8.60 -24.42 -11.47
C TYR A 122 -8.91 -24.43 -12.98
N VAL A 123 -8.22 -23.62 -13.80
CA VAL A 123 -8.37 -23.59 -15.26
C VAL A 123 -8.05 -24.94 -15.90
N PHE A 124 -7.21 -25.75 -15.26
CA PHE A 124 -6.83 -27.08 -15.74
C PHE A 124 -7.76 -28.21 -15.29
N LYS A 125 -8.81 -27.92 -14.53
CA LYS A 125 -9.76 -28.95 -14.08
C LYS A 125 -10.68 -29.38 -15.22
N ALA A 126 -11.10 -30.64 -15.19
CA ALA A 126 -11.95 -31.22 -16.23
C ALA A 126 -13.34 -30.58 -16.33
N ASP A 127 -13.84 -29.96 -15.26
CA ASP A 127 -15.10 -29.24 -15.20
C ASP A 127 -14.97 -27.75 -15.57
N TYR A 128 -13.75 -27.27 -15.87
CA TYR A 128 -13.53 -25.90 -16.30
C TYR A 128 -14.13 -25.65 -17.68
N LYS A 129 -15.02 -24.65 -17.77
CA LYS A 129 -15.61 -24.22 -19.03
C LYS A 129 -14.72 -23.18 -19.69
N LEU A 130 -13.81 -23.65 -20.54
CA LEU A 130 -12.98 -22.77 -21.35
C LEU A 130 -13.86 -22.02 -22.37
N PRO A 131 -13.90 -20.67 -22.35
CA PRO A 131 -14.65 -19.90 -23.34
C PRO A 131 -14.13 -20.15 -24.75
N SER A 132 -14.99 -20.11 -25.76
CA SER A 132 -14.54 -20.26 -27.15
C SER A 132 -13.83 -18.99 -27.64
N LEU A 133 -12.92 -19.12 -28.62
CA LEU A 133 -12.25 -17.96 -29.21
C LEU A 133 -13.24 -17.05 -29.96
N GLU A 134 -14.31 -17.63 -30.49
CA GLU A 134 -15.42 -16.90 -31.11
C GLU A 134 -16.18 -16.07 -30.08
N GLU A 135 -16.54 -16.66 -28.93
CA GLU A 135 -17.19 -15.94 -27.82
C GLU A 135 -16.31 -14.80 -27.30
N ILE A 136 -15.00 -15.04 -27.15
CA ILE A 136 -14.03 -14.03 -26.75
C ILE A 136 -13.94 -12.91 -27.79
N ALA A 137 -13.87 -13.23 -29.08
CA ALA A 137 -13.82 -12.24 -30.16
C ALA A 137 -15.08 -11.37 -30.19
N GLU A 138 -16.26 -11.96 -30.02
CA GLU A 138 -17.50 -11.20 -29.91
C GLU A 138 -17.52 -10.28 -28.69
N TYR A 139 -16.97 -10.72 -27.55
CA TYR A 139 -16.87 -9.89 -26.37
C TYR A 139 -15.93 -8.70 -26.59
N ILE A 140 -14.75 -8.93 -27.21
CA ILE A 140 -13.79 -7.87 -27.52
C ILE A 140 -14.41 -6.86 -28.49
N ASN A 141 -15.11 -7.31 -29.52
CA ASN A 141 -15.77 -6.42 -30.48
C ASN A 141 -16.85 -5.54 -29.83
N ARG A 142 -17.53 -6.06 -28.78
CA ARG A 142 -18.57 -5.34 -28.04
C ARG A 142 -18.02 -4.40 -26.98
N ASN A 143 -16.97 -4.80 -26.25
CA ASN A 143 -16.52 -4.10 -25.04
C ASN A 143 -15.14 -3.42 -25.19
N GLY A 144 -14.37 -3.77 -26.21
CA GLY A 144 -13.04 -3.19 -26.47
C GLY A 144 -11.93 -3.70 -25.53
N HIS A 145 -12.21 -4.70 -24.70
CA HIS A 145 -11.24 -5.35 -23.82
C HIS A 145 -11.58 -6.84 -23.62
N LEU A 146 -10.66 -7.59 -23.01
CA LEU A 146 -10.87 -8.99 -22.69
C LEU A 146 -11.93 -9.18 -21.59
N PRO A 147 -12.65 -10.31 -21.57
CA PRO A 147 -13.52 -10.68 -20.46
C PRO A 147 -12.77 -10.63 -19.12
N GLU A 148 -13.46 -10.17 -18.07
CA GLU A 148 -12.96 -10.05 -16.68
C GLU A 148 -11.86 -8.99 -16.45
N VAL A 149 -11.26 -8.46 -17.52
CA VAL A 149 -10.30 -7.36 -17.42
C VAL A 149 -11.05 -6.06 -17.28
N GLN A 150 -10.69 -5.25 -16.27
CA GLN A 150 -11.26 -3.93 -16.06
C GLN A 150 -11.01 -3.03 -17.27
N SER A 151 -12.00 -2.22 -17.60
CA SER A 151 -11.86 -1.21 -18.65
C SER A 151 -10.88 -0.12 -18.24
N ALA A 152 -10.29 0.57 -19.23
CA ALA A 152 -9.40 1.70 -18.96
C ALA A 152 -10.08 2.84 -18.17
N VAL A 153 -11.41 2.96 -18.27
CA VAL A 153 -12.20 3.95 -17.54
C VAL A 153 -12.27 3.59 -16.05
N GLU A 154 -12.55 2.34 -15.72
CA GLU A 154 -12.61 1.84 -14.34
C GLU A 154 -11.23 1.94 -13.67
N VAL A 155 -10.17 1.52 -14.36
CA VAL A 155 -8.79 1.61 -13.83
C VAL A 155 -8.39 3.05 -13.51
N LYS A 156 -8.86 4.02 -14.30
CA LYS A 156 -8.57 5.44 -14.06
C LYS A 156 -9.31 6.00 -12.84
N GLN A 157 -10.50 5.48 -12.54
CA GLN A 157 -11.33 5.94 -11.42
C GLN A 157 -10.95 5.28 -10.10
N ASP A 158 -10.85 3.94 -10.10
CA ASP A 158 -10.73 3.16 -8.86
C ASP A 158 -9.29 2.70 -8.58
N GLY A 159 -8.40 2.89 -9.54
CA GLY A 159 -7.03 2.35 -9.50
C GLY A 159 -6.99 0.87 -9.92
N LEU A 160 -5.79 0.29 -9.83
CA LEU A 160 -5.55 -1.09 -10.23
C LEU A 160 -5.04 -1.91 -9.04
N ASP A 161 -5.72 -3.00 -8.71
CA ASP A 161 -5.19 -3.99 -7.79
C ASP A 161 -4.15 -4.85 -8.52
N LEU A 162 -2.86 -4.63 -8.19
CA LEU A 162 -1.74 -5.33 -8.81
C LEU A 162 -1.76 -6.84 -8.57
N ALA A 163 -2.25 -7.31 -7.41
CA ALA A 163 -2.29 -8.73 -7.13
C ALA A 163 -3.43 -9.41 -7.88
N ALA A 164 -4.63 -8.82 -7.86
CA ALA A 164 -5.76 -9.32 -8.63
C ALA A 164 -5.45 -9.34 -10.14
N MET A 165 -4.81 -8.27 -10.65
CA MET A 165 -4.41 -8.21 -12.06
C MET A 165 -3.36 -9.25 -12.42
N ASN A 166 -2.33 -9.48 -11.58
CA ASN A 166 -1.34 -10.51 -11.86
C ASN A 166 -1.95 -11.92 -11.87
N LEU A 167 -2.89 -12.21 -10.96
CA LEU A 167 -3.61 -13.48 -10.94
C LEU A 167 -4.54 -13.63 -12.15
N LEU A 168 -5.21 -12.55 -12.57
CA LEU A 168 -6.03 -12.54 -13.78
C LEU A 168 -5.17 -12.75 -15.04
N LEU A 169 -4.00 -12.11 -15.12
CA LEU A 169 -3.05 -12.33 -16.21
C LEU A 169 -2.59 -13.79 -16.26
N LEU A 170 -2.28 -14.39 -15.10
CA LEU A 170 -1.93 -15.81 -15.03
C LEU A 170 -3.06 -16.69 -15.56
N LYS A 171 -4.31 -16.45 -15.12
CA LYS A 171 -5.50 -17.15 -15.65
C LYS A 171 -5.58 -17.05 -17.17
N LYS A 172 -5.40 -15.84 -17.75
CA LYS A 172 -5.47 -15.64 -19.20
C LYS A 172 -4.32 -16.34 -19.94
N VAL A 173 -3.13 -16.41 -19.37
CA VAL A 173 -2.01 -17.18 -19.94
C VAL A 173 -2.32 -18.68 -19.95
N GLU A 174 -2.94 -19.21 -18.90
CA GLU A 174 -3.34 -20.62 -18.83
C GLU A 174 -4.44 -20.96 -19.85
N GLU A 175 -5.47 -20.11 -19.96
CA GLU A 175 -6.54 -20.24 -20.97
C GLU A 175 -5.96 -20.21 -22.40
N LEU A 176 -5.06 -19.25 -22.68
CA LEU A 176 -4.36 -19.18 -23.97
C LEU A 176 -3.52 -20.43 -24.24
N THR A 177 -2.87 -20.99 -23.22
CA THR A 177 -2.10 -22.23 -23.35
C THR A 177 -3.00 -23.40 -23.73
N LEU A 178 -4.19 -23.52 -23.14
CA LEU A 178 -5.16 -24.54 -23.51
C LEU A 178 -5.65 -24.38 -24.96
N HIS A 179 -5.91 -23.14 -25.40
CA HIS A 179 -6.25 -22.89 -26.80
C HIS A 179 -5.10 -23.24 -27.75
N LEU A 180 -3.85 -22.96 -27.39
CA LEU A 180 -2.68 -23.32 -28.20
C LEU A 180 -2.51 -24.84 -28.30
N ILE A 181 -2.69 -25.58 -27.21
CA ILE A 181 -2.64 -27.06 -27.22
C ILE A 181 -3.73 -27.62 -28.15
N ALA A 182 -4.95 -27.05 -28.10
CA ALA A 182 -6.02 -27.44 -29.01
C ALA A 182 -5.66 -27.15 -30.48
N LYS A 183 -5.09 -25.96 -30.76
CA LYS A 183 -4.68 -25.59 -32.11
C LYS A 183 -3.52 -26.43 -32.64
N GLU A 184 -2.56 -26.80 -31.80
CA GLU A 184 -1.47 -27.71 -32.18
C GLU A 184 -2.01 -29.07 -32.63
N LYS A 185 -3.02 -29.58 -31.90
CA LYS A 185 -3.71 -30.83 -32.26
C LYS A 185 -4.44 -30.70 -33.60
N ASP A 186 -5.17 -29.62 -33.82
CA ASP A 186 -5.86 -29.35 -35.09
C ASP A 186 -4.86 -29.31 -36.26
N ILE A 187 -3.75 -28.58 -36.09
CA ILE A 187 -2.68 -28.46 -37.10
C ILE A 187 -2.12 -29.84 -37.44
N LYS A 188 -1.83 -30.67 -36.43
CA LYS A 188 -1.33 -32.03 -36.64
C LYS A 188 -2.32 -32.89 -37.43
N THR A 189 -3.60 -32.84 -37.09
CA THR A 189 -4.64 -33.57 -37.82
C THR A 189 -4.76 -33.10 -39.29
N ILE A 190 -4.63 -31.81 -39.53
CA ILE A 190 -4.61 -31.24 -40.89
C ILE A 190 -3.39 -31.75 -41.66
N GLN A 191 -2.20 -31.78 -41.05
CA GLN A 191 -0.97 -32.29 -41.67
C GLN A 191 -1.08 -33.77 -42.02
N GLU A 192 -1.56 -34.60 -41.10
CA GLU A 192 -1.78 -36.04 -41.34
C GLU A 192 -2.77 -36.28 -42.51
N SER A 193 -3.82 -35.46 -42.59
CA SER A 193 -4.79 -35.50 -43.69
C SER A 193 -4.15 -35.10 -45.02
N TYR A 194 -3.31 -34.07 -45.01
CA TYR A 194 -2.59 -33.59 -46.19
C TYR A 194 -1.61 -34.65 -46.72
N ASP A 195 -0.81 -35.26 -45.84
CA ASP A 195 0.12 -36.33 -46.19
C ASP A 195 -0.62 -37.55 -46.78
N GLY A 196 -1.77 -37.91 -46.19
CA GLY A 196 -2.63 -38.97 -46.70
C GLY A 196 -3.16 -38.69 -48.11
N ILE A 197 -3.51 -37.44 -48.42
CA ILE A 197 -3.94 -37.02 -49.77
C ILE A 197 -2.77 -37.10 -50.75
N LEU A 198 -1.57 -36.64 -50.37
CA LEU A 198 -0.38 -36.71 -51.22
C LEU A 198 -0.03 -38.16 -51.62
N VAL A 199 -0.08 -39.09 -50.67
CA VAL A 199 0.16 -40.52 -50.95
C VAL A 199 -0.84 -41.07 -51.97
N ARG A 200 -2.14 -40.71 -51.83
CA ARG A 200 -3.18 -41.14 -52.78
C ARG A 200 -2.97 -40.54 -54.17
N LEU A 201 -2.56 -39.28 -54.25
CA LEU A 201 -2.28 -38.60 -55.51
C LEU A 201 -1.12 -39.29 -56.27
N MET A 202 -0.01 -39.55 -55.58
CA MET A 202 1.14 -40.27 -56.17
C MET A 202 0.77 -41.67 -56.65
N ALA A 203 -0.11 -42.37 -55.92
CA ALA A 203 -0.58 -43.69 -56.33
C ALA A 203 -1.49 -43.67 -57.57
N LEU A 204 -2.16 -42.54 -57.85
CA LEU A 204 -2.96 -42.34 -59.05
C LEU A 204 -2.10 -41.91 -60.24
N GLU A 205 -1.13 -41.01 -60.03
CA GLU A 205 -0.19 -40.57 -61.06
C GLU A 205 0.65 -41.73 -61.62
N ASN A 206 1.08 -42.66 -60.76
CA ASN A 206 1.84 -43.85 -61.19
C ASN A 206 1.00 -44.92 -61.94
N LYS A 207 -0.33 -44.75 -62.01
CA LYS A 207 -1.24 -45.67 -62.73
C LYS A 207 -1.64 -45.18 -64.13
N LEU A 208 -1.24 -43.96 -64.50
CA LEU A 208 -1.46 -43.33 -65.80
C LEU A 208 -0.19 -43.46 -66.66
#